data_AF-A0AAN5I558-F1
#
_entry.id   AF-A0AAN5I558-F1
#
_cell.length_a   1.000
_cell.length_b   1.000
_cell.length_c   1.000
_cell.angle_alpha   90.00
_cell.angle_beta   90.00
_cell.angle_gamma   90.00
#
_symmetry.space_group_name_H-M   'P 1'
#
loop_
_entity.id
_entity.type
_entity.pdbx_description
1 polymer ?
#
loop_
_entity_poly.entity_id
_entity_poly.type
_entity_poly.pdbx_seq_one_letter_code
_entity_poly.pdbx_strand_id
1 'polypeptide(L)'
;MNSFLGHPWVGRFQRTGDLCVFRLGPAPALHSHKIYVGSRLVPRRAVISIFTAQRTLLQSSINVVVELLGYDKDKVPELPLPEGIKDELIAAIDRHDGLVHSGNWNNPGF
;
A
#
# COMPACT_ATOMS: atom_id res chain seq x y z
N MET A 1 -14.48 -3.29 -10.88
CA MET A 1 -13.29 -2.75 -11.57
C MET A 1 -13.27 -3.33 -12.98
N ASN A 2 -13.42 -2.48 -14.00
CA ASN A 2 -13.24 -2.91 -15.38
C ASN A 2 -11.73 -2.84 -15.65
N SER A 3 -11.13 -3.97 -16.01
CA SER A 3 -9.70 -4.06 -16.34
C SER A 3 -9.55 -4.49 -17.79
N PHE A 4 -8.62 -3.87 -18.50
CA PHE A 4 -8.28 -4.22 -19.88
C PHE A 4 -7.21 -5.31 -19.91
N LEU A 5 -7.25 -6.17 -20.94
CA LEU A 5 -6.25 -7.20 -21.13
C LEU A 5 -4.84 -6.59 -21.19
N GLY A 6 -3.93 -7.08 -20.35
CA GLY A 6 -2.55 -6.63 -20.29
C GLY A 6 -2.31 -5.36 -19.45
N HIS A 7 -3.35 -4.70 -18.93
CA HIS A 7 -3.16 -3.50 -18.13
C HIS A 7 -2.67 -3.85 -16.72
N PRO A 8 -1.50 -3.32 -16.28
CA PRO A 8 -0.98 -3.57 -14.94
C PRO A 8 -1.68 -2.68 -13.91
N TRP A 9 -1.89 -3.24 -12.73
CA TRP A 9 -2.48 -2.58 -11.58
C TRP A 9 -1.57 -2.73 -10.39
N VAL A 10 -1.32 -1.61 -9.73
CA VAL A 10 -0.67 -1.51 -8.43
C VAL A 10 -1.58 -0.69 -7.54
N GLY A 11 -1.69 -1.05 -6.27
CA GLY A 11 -2.55 -0.34 -5.32
C GLY A 11 -1.83 -0.06 -4.02
N ARG A 12 -2.30 0.95 -3.30
CA ARG A 12 -1.94 1.20 -1.91
C ARG A 12 -3.18 1.41 -1.07
N PHE A 13 -3.16 0.99 0.20
CA PHE A 13 -4.23 1.28 1.15
C PHE A 13 -4.17 2.75 1.55
N GLN A 14 -5.25 3.50 1.29
CA GLN A 14 -5.29 4.94 1.55
C GLN A 14 -4.93 5.30 3.01
N ARG A 15 -5.39 4.50 3.98
CA ARG A 15 -5.17 4.77 5.40
C ARG A 15 -3.70 4.62 5.83
N THR A 16 -2.97 3.63 5.32
CA THR A 16 -1.62 3.32 5.82
C THR A 16 -0.53 3.55 4.79
N GLY A 17 -0.91 3.80 3.54
CA GLY A 17 -0.01 3.88 2.39
C GLY A 17 0.67 2.56 1.99
N ASP A 18 0.26 1.45 2.60
CA ASP A 18 0.83 0.14 2.33
C ASP A 18 0.54 -0.35 0.93
N LEU A 19 1.51 -1.04 0.35
CA LEU A 19 1.31 -1.71 -0.92
C LEU A 19 0.27 -2.83 -0.79
N CYS A 20 -0.71 -2.80 -1.69
CA CYS A 20 -1.67 -3.88 -1.86
C CYS A 20 -0.98 -5.11 -2.43
N VAL A 21 -1.46 -6.28 -2.01
CA VAL A 21 -1.10 -7.56 -2.60
C VAL A 21 -2.35 -8.21 -3.17
N PHE A 22 -2.25 -8.60 -4.42
CA PHE A 22 -3.32 -9.18 -5.22
C PHE A 22 -3.22 -10.69 -5.24
N ARG A 23 -4.37 -11.35 -5.18
CA ARG A 23 -4.50 -12.79 -5.30
C ARG A 23 -5.66 -13.16 -6.21
N LEU A 24 -5.43 -14.11 -7.11
CA LEU A 24 -6.48 -14.66 -7.95
C LEU A 24 -7.20 -15.81 -7.23
N GLY A 25 -8.50 -15.66 -6.99
CA GLY A 25 -9.33 -16.70 -6.37
C GLY A 25 -8.89 -17.12 -4.95
N PRO A 26 -9.33 -18.29 -4.47
CA PRO A 26 -9.03 -18.81 -3.14
C PRO A 26 -7.61 -19.43 -3.03
N ALA A 27 -6.69 -19.05 -3.92
CA ALA A 27 -5.34 -19.63 -3.94
C ALA A 27 -4.62 -19.47 -2.58
N PRO A 28 -3.70 -20.38 -2.22
CA PRO A 28 -2.91 -20.24 -1.00
C PRO A 28 -2.12 -18.91 -0.97
N ALA A 29 -1.80 -18.44 0.24
CA ALA A 29 -1.15 -17.14 0.45
C ALA A 29 0.18 -16.95 -0.27
N LEU A 30 0.85 -18.05 -0.65
CA LEU A 30 2.08 -18.07 -1.42
C LEU A 30 1.93 -17.47 -2.84
N HIS A 31 0.73 -17.40 -3.40
CA HIS A 31 0.47 -16.82 -4.74
C HIS A 31 0.01 -15.36 -4.69
N SER A 32 0.51 -14.60 -3.72
CA SER A 32 0.20 -13.19 -3.56
C SER A 32 1.20 -12.32 -4.32
N HIS A 33 0.73 -11.40 -5.15
CA HIS A 33 1.56 -10.60 -6.06
C HIS A 33 1.35 -9.10 -5.84
N LYS A 34 2.40 -8.30 -5.99
CA LYS A 34 2.34 -6.83 -5.84
C LYS A 34 1.71 -6.13 -7.04
N ILE A 35 1.62 -6.82 -8.17
CA ILE A 35 1.07 -6.32 -9.43
C ILE A 35 -0.02 -7.29 -9.86
N TYR A 36 -1.18 -6.77 -10.25
CA TYR A 36 -2.21 -7.52 -10.96
C TYR A 36 -2.21 -7.12 -12.44
N VAL A 37 -2.28 -8.07 -13.36
CA VAL A 37 -2.41 -7.77 -14.79
C VAL A 37 -3.79 -8.21 -15.26
N GLY A 38 -4.52 -7.30 -15.88
CA GLY A 38 -5.82 -7.58 -16.47
C GLY A 38 -5.76 -8.75 -17.44
N SER A 39 -6.69 -9.70 -17.31
CA SER A 39 -6.75 -10.91 -18.14
C SER A 39 -8.08 -10.99 -18.88
N ARG A 40 -8.13 -11.83 -19.94
CA ARG A 40 -9.37 -12.08 -20.68
C ARG A 40 -10.38 -12.74 -19.74
N LEU A 41 -11.63 -12.32 -19.84
CA LEU A 41 -12.76 -12.97 -19.19
C LEU A 41 -12.96 -14.36 -19.81
N VAL A 42 -12.46 -15.41 -19.17
CA VAL A 42 -12.95 -16.79 -19.34
C VAL A 42 -14.37 -16.81 -18.71
N PRO A 43 -15.33 -17.70 -19.02
CA PRO A 43 -16.79 -17.43 -18.92
C PRO A 43 -17.35 -17.08 -17.53
N ARG A 44 -16.51 -17.02 -16.48
CA ARG A 44 -16.82 -16.42 -15.18
C ARG A 44 -15.80 -15.32 -14.86
N ARG A 45 -16.27 -14.20 -14.29
CA ARG A 45 -15.41 -13.08 -13.87
C ARG A 45 -14.31 -13.58 -12.92
N ALA A 46 -13.07 -13.19 -13.20
CA ALA A 46 -11.95 -13.41 -12.30
C ALA A 46 -12.20 -12.68 -10.97
N VAL A 47 -12.22 -13.40 -9.86
CA VAL A 47 -12.29 -12.81 -8.52
C VAL A 47 -10.87 -12.51 -8.08
N ILE A 48 -10.58 -11.23 -7.84
CA ILE A 48 -9.30 -10.75 -7.34
C ILE A 48 -9.52 -10.31 -5.90
N SER A 49 -8.75 -10.90 -4.99
CA SER A 49 -8.73 -10.49 -3.59
C SER A 49 -7.54 -9.56 -3.35
N ILE A 50 -7.77 -8.49 -2.59
CA ILE A 50 -6.77 -7.47 -2.27
C ILE A 50 -6.50 -7.54 -0.77
N PHE A 51 -5.23 -7.69 -0.40
CA PHE A 51 -4.80 -7.82 0.99
C PHE A 51 -3.66 -6.85 1.29
N THR A 52 -3.48 -6.52 2.58
CA THR A 52 -2.24 -5.92 3.06
C THR A 52 -1.10 -6.93 2.93
N ALA A 53 0.07 -6.48 2.48
CA ALA A 53 1.26 -7.31 2.49
C ALA A 53 1.57 -7.80 3.92
N GLN A 54 2.17 -8.99 4.05
CA GLN A 54 2.79 -9.36 5.31
C GLN A 54 3.89 -8.35 5.63
N ARG A 55 3.74 -7.71 6.79
CA ARG A 55 4.70 -6.74 7.30
C ARG A 55 5.73 -7.47 8.16
N THR A 56 6.96 -6.97 8.15
CA THR A 56 7.90 -7.28 9.22
C THR A 56 7.40 -6.65 10.53
N LEU A 57 7.90 -7.13 11.66
CA LEU A 57 7.63 -6.52 12.96
C LEU A 57 8.03 -5.05 12.95
N LEU A 58 9.21 -4.74 12.41
CA LEU A 58 9.74 -3.38 12.29
C LEU A 58 8.78 -2.46 11.52
N GLN A 59 8.34 -2.88 10.33
CA GLN A 59 7.42 -2.09 9.50
C GLN A 59 6.08 -1.85 10.21
N SER A 60 5.60 -2.83 10.96
CA SER A 60 4.37 -2.70 11.74
C SER A 60 4.53 -1.70 12.88
N SER A 61 5.65 -1.76 13.62
CA SER A 61 5.95 -0.81 14.69
C SER A 61 6.08 0.62 14.16
N ILE A 62 6.79 0.82 13.05
CA ILE A 62 6.91 2.13 12.38
C ILE A 62 5.54 2.71 12.06
N ASN A 63 4.67 1.91 11.41
CA ASN A 63 3.34 2.39 11.04
C ASN A 63 2.49 2.80 12.25
N VAL A 64 2.58 2.06 13.35
CA VAL A 64 1.87 2.40 14.59
C VAL A 64 2.40 3.71 15.19
N VAL A 65 3.73 3.85 15.26
CA VAL A 65 4.36 5.07 15.79
C VAL A 65 3.97 6.29 14.95
N VAL A 66 4.01 6.17 13.63
CA VAL A 66 3.61 7.25 12.72
C VAL A 66 2.14 7.65 12.90
N GLU A 67 1.24 6.68 13.07
CA GLU A 67 -0.18 6.93 13.35
C GLU A 67 -0.36 7.67 14.70
N LEU A 68 0.40 7.27 15.74
CA LEU A 68 0.40 7.94 17.04
C LEU A 68 0.95 9.36 17.01
N LEU A 69 1.94 9.64 16.16
CA LEU A 69 2.47 10.99 15.96
C LEU A 69 1.50 11.89 15.17
N GLY A 70 0.46 11.31 14.55
CA GLY A 70 -0.47 12.01 13.68
C GLY A 70 0.16 12.40 12.34
N TYR A 71 1.14 11.62 11.87
CA TYR A 71 1.88 11.91 10.63
C TYR A 71 2.65 13.25 10.66
N ASP A 72 3.05 13.70 11.85
CA ASP A 72 3.77 14.95 12.05
C ASP A 72 5.28 14.72 12.08
N LYS A 73 6.00 15.27 11.09
CA LYS A 73 7.46 15.09 10.94
C LYS A 73 8.25 15.87 11.99
N ASP A 74 7.70 16.98 12.48
CA ASP A 74 8.41 17.85 13.40
C ASP A 74 8.62 17.19 14.78
N LYS A 75 7.81 16.16 15.09
CA LYS A 75 7.91 15.37 16.33
C LYS A 75 8.94 14.24 16.26
N VAL A 76 9.38 13.83 15.08
CA VAL A 76 10.30 12.69 14.93
C VAL A 76 11.70 12.96 15.51
N PRO A 77 12.30 14.16 15.33
CA PRO A 77 13.62 14.48 15.89
C PRO A 77 13.69 14.36 17.42
N GLU A 78 12.59 14.63 18.12
CA GLU A 78 12.49 14.62 19.58
C GLU A 78 12.45 13.21 20.19
N LEU A 79 12.21 12.18 19.37
CA LEU A 79 12.10 10.81 19.86
C LEU A 79 13.47 10.24 20.28
N PRO A 80 13.55 9.52 21.42
CA PRO A 80 14.79 8.88 21.89
C PRO A 80 15.05 7.57 21.12
N LEU A 81 15.17 7.68 19.80
CA LEU A 81 15.37 6.57 18.87
C LEU A 81 16.68 6.75 18.08
N PRO A 82 17.29 5.65 17.57
CA PRO A 82 18.42 5.75 16.66
C PRO A 82 18.04 6.52 15.38
N GLU A 83 18.98 7.28 14.82
CA GLU A 83 18.75 8.09 13.61
C GLU A 83 18.24 7.26 12.43
N GLY A 84 18.74 6.03 12.22
CA GLY A 84 18.23 5.15 11.16
C GLY A 84 16.74 4.80 11.30
N ILE A 85 16.20 4.73 12.52
CA ILE A 85 14.77 4.51 12.73
C ILE A 85 13.99 5.81 12.53
N LYS A 86 14.55 6.96 12.89
CA LYS A 86 13.95 8.27 12.61
C LYS A 86 13.79 8.50 11.11
N ASP A 87 14.81 8.13 10.32
CA ASP A 87 14.75 8.18 8.85
C ASP A 87 13.61 7.29 8.30
N GLU A 88 13.45 6.08 8.85
CA GLU A 88 12.36 5.19 8.45
C GLU A 88 10.97 5.73 8.81
N LEU A 89 10.83 6.42 9.96
CA LEU A 89 9.60 7.09 10.37
C LEU A 89 9.28 8.28 9.45
N ILE A 90 10.25 9.14 9.15
CA ILE A 90 10.09 10.28 8.24
C ILE A 90 9.66 9.77 6.85
N ALA A 91 10.35 8.76 6.32
CA ALA A 91 10.01 8.17 5.04
C ALA A 91 8.61 7.54 5.03
N ALA A 92 8.13 7.02 6.15
CA ALA A 92 6.77 6.51 6.28
C ALA A 92 5.72 7.63 6.28
N ILE A 93 6.00 8.75 6.94
CA ILE A 93 5.15 9.95 6.91
C ILE A 93 5.09 10.53 5.49
N ASP A 94 6.24 10.72 4.83
CA ASP A 94 6.32 11.21 3.45
C ASP A 94 5.47 10.37 2.49
N ARG A 95 5.50 9.04 2.64
CA ARG A 95 4.67 8.14 1.84
C ARG A 95 3.18 8.37 2.08
N HIS A 96 2.76 8.67 3.30
CA HIS A 96 1.37 8.97 3.61
C HIS A 96 0.95 10.33 3.06
N ASP A 97 1.74 11.38 3.28
CA ASP A 97 1.48 12.73 2.75
C ASP A 97 1.38 12.73 1.22
N GLY A 98 2.32 12.04 0.57
CA GLY A 98 2.32 11.86 -0.88
C GLY A 98 1.01 11.24 -1.37
N LEU A 99 0.39 10.33 -0.61
CA LEU A 99 -0.88 9.69 -0.95
C LEU A 99 -2.11 10.54 -0.66
N VAL A 100 -2.11 11.28 0.46
CA VAL A 100 -3.21 12.18 0.82
C VAL A 100 -3.28 13.35 -0.15
N HIS A 101 -2.13 13.88 -0.55
CA HIS A 101 -2.04 15.00 -1.48
C HIS A 101 -2.04 14.58 -2.96
N SER A 102 -1.70 13.32 -3.28
CA SER A 102 -1.97 12.74 -4.60
C SER A 102 -3.44 12.32 -4.72
N GLY A 103 -4.39 13.22 -4.48
CA GLY A 103 -5.83 13.02 -4.71
C GLY A 103 -6.24 12.62 -6.15
N ASN A 104 -5.32 12.07 -6.94
CA ASN A 104 -5.52 11.50 -8.26
C ASN A 104 -5.67 9.98 -8.20
N TRP A 105 -6.84 9.54 -7.74
CA TRP A 105 -7.54 8.43 -8.42
C TRP A 105 -8.77 8.94 -9.19
N ASN A 106 -8.92 10.26 -9.34
CA ASN A 106 -9.62 10.80 -10.50
C ASN A 106 -8.74 10.53 -11.71
N ASN A 107 -8.92 9.36 -12.34
CA ASN A 107 -8.76 9.24 -13.78
C ASN A 107 -9.73 10.26 -14.41
N PRO A 108 -9.29 11.41 -14.97
CA PRO A 108 -10.15 12.27 -15.76
C PRO A 108 -10.02 11.78 -17.21
N GLY A 109 -10.53 10.58 -17.46
CA GLY A 109 -10.45 9.88 -18.73
C GLY A 109 -10.37 8.38 -18.50
N PHE A 110 -11.31 7.64 -19.10
CA PHE A 110 -11.50 6.18 -19.09
C PHE A 110 -12.35 5.60 -17.97
#